data_AF-A0A936JQR2-F1
#
_entry.id   AF-A0A936JQR2-F1
#
_cell.length_a   1.000
_cell.length_b   1.000
_cell.length_c   1.000
_cell.angle_alpha   90.00
_cell.angle_beta   90.00
_cell.angle_gamma   90.00
#
_symmetry.space_group_name_H-M   'P 1'
#
loop_
_entity.id
_entity.type
_entity.pdbx_description
1 polymer ?
#
loop_
_entity_poly.entity_id
_entity_poly.type
_entity_poly.pdbx_seq_one_letter_code
_entity_poly.pdbx_strand_id
1 'polypeptide(L)'
;MMTPDPKDYAIPFLEQAREDLRAAQSLINVLLNETGVQTTVKRGAPSTFCMLLQMSFEKLVKAVRSRQGLGPVREHLVVSTFLLNLARDRRRLSLISIGPSDVMNSIFQFIRELENAHPQVGDDKHPQLEYPWVDASTGAVCCPARDLHLCHRITNARDKIAPKTLKFATALIEKFDVLYPPS
;
A
#
# COMPACT_ATOMS: atom_id res chain seq x y z
N MET A 1 -5.72 -33.66 11.90
CA MET A 1 -5.39 -32.53 10.99
C MET A 1 -4.01 -32.03 11.37
N MET A 2 -3.06 -31.95 10.43
CA MET A 2 -1.83 -31.21 10.66
C MET A 2 -2.17 -29.72 10.63
N THR A 3 -1.74 -28.98 11.64
CA THR A 3 -1.74 -27.51 11.61
C THR A 3 -0.67 -27.05 10.62
N PRO A 4 -1.01 -26.20 9.63
CA PRO A 4 -0.04 -25.69 8.66
C PRO A 4 1.09 -24.91 9.36
N ASP A 5 2.30 -25.01 8.83
CA ASP A 5 3.45 -24.24 9.33
C ASP A 5 3.24 -22.77 8.96
N PRO A 6 3.50 -21.80 9.88
CA PRO A 6 3.50 -20.37 9.54
C PRO A 6 4.22 -20.01 8.24
N LYS A 7 5.27 -20.75 7.86
CA LYS A 7 6.03 -20.56 6.62
C LYS A 7 5.23 -20.90 5.36
N ASP A 8 4.26 -21.82 5.45
CA ASP A 8 3.41 -22.23 4.33
C ASP A 8 2.54 -21.07 3.81
N TYR A 9 2.30 -20.06 4.65
CA TYR A 9 1.51 -18.87 4.32
C TYR A 9 2.29 -17.80 3.54
N ALA A 10 3.63 -17.89 3.46
CA ALA A 10 4.44 -16.84 2.84
C ALA A 10 4.13 -16.66 1.36
N ILE A 11 4.04 -17.77 0.61
CA ILE A 11 3.73 -17.74 -0.83
C ILE A 11 2.30 -17.25 -1.11
N PRO A 12 1.25 -17.77 -0.45
CA PRO A 12 -0.11 -17.23 -0.61
C PRO A 12 -0.22 -15.73 -0.36
N PHE A 13 0.42 -15.20 0.69
CA PHE A 13 0.41 -13.75 0.93
C PHE A 13 1.16 -12.97 -0.15
N LEU A 14 2.29 -13.49 -0.64
CA LEU A 14 3.02 -12.86 -1.73
C LEU A 14 2.20 -12.83 -3.03
N GLU A 15 1.49 -13.90 -3.37
CA GLU A 15 0.59 -13.92 -4.53
C GLU A 15 -0.55 -12.92 -4.38
N GLN A 16 -1.20 -12.86 -3.21
CA GLN A 16 -2.24 -11.86 -2.98
C GLN A 16 -1.70 -10.43 -3.10
N ALA A 17 -0.48 -10.16 -2.61
CA ALA A 17 0.14 -8.84 -2.76
C ALA A 17 0.39 -8.47 -4.23
N ARG A 18 0.74 -9.46 -5.07
CA ARG A 18 0.91 -9.29 -6.53
C ARG A 18 -0.41 -8.96 -7.21
N GLU A 19 -1.50 -9.65 -6.86
CA GLU A 19 -2.82 -9.38 -7.42
C GLU A 19 -3.32 -7.98 -7.06
N ASP A 20 -3.17 -7.57 -5.80
CA ASP A 20 -3.53 -6.21 -5.36
C ASP A 20 -2.71 -5.15 -6.12
N LEU A 21 -1.40 -5.38 -6.29
CA LEU A 21 -0.54 -4.45 -7.02
C LEU A 21 -0.92 -4.38 -8.51
N ARG A 22 -1.24 -5.50 -9.14
CA ARG A 22 -1.69 -5.54 -10.55
C ARG A 22 -3.01 -4.79 -10.74
N ALA A 23 -3.93 -4.92 -9.79
CA ALA A 23 -5.17 -4.15 -9.77
C ALA A 23 -4.88 -2.64 -9.63
N ALA A 24 -3.98 -2.25 -8.72
CA ALA A 24 -3.57 -0.85 -8.55
C ALA A 24 -2.91 -0.28 -9.83
N GLN A 25 -2.02 -1.04 -10.48
CA GLN A 25 -1.41 -0.67 -11.76
C GLN A 25 -2.45 -0.48 -12.86
N SER A 26 -3.52 -1.28 -12.89
CA SER A 26 -4.59 -1.12 -13.88
C SER A 26 -5.37 0.19 -13.68
N LEU A 27 -5.50 0.64 -12.43
CA LEU A 27 -6.18 1.90 -12.10
C LEU A 27 -5.32 3.14 -12.38
N ILE A 28 -3.99 3.07 -12.26
CA ILE A 28 -3.14 4.27 -12.41
C ILE A 28 -3.22 4.86 -13.82
N ASN A 29 -3.33 4.02 -14.84
CA ASN A 29 -3.48 4.48 -16.22
C ASN A 29 -4.80 5.22 -16.42
N VAL A 30 -5.86 4.77 -15.75
CA VAL A 30 -7.16 5.45 -15.78
C VAL A 30 -7.08 6.78 -15.01
N LEU A 31 -6.37 6.82 -13.89
CA LEU A 31 -6.19 8.03 -13.07
C LEU A 31 -5.34 9.11 -13.76
N LEU A 32 -4.32 8.73 -14.53
CA LEU A 32 -3.37 9.68 -15.13
C LEU A 32 -3.74 10.12 -16.55
N ASN A 33 -4.62 9.40 -17.25
CA ASN A 33 -4.98 9.67 -18.66
C ASN A 33 -6.23 10.55 -18.84
N GLU A 34 -6.63 11.36 -17.87
CA GLU A 34 -7.80 12.26 -18.03
C GLU A 34 -7.52 13.39 -19.05
N THR A 35 -7.87 13.12 -20.31
CA THR A 35 -8.06 14.10 -21.38
C THR A 35 -9.45 14.74 -21.25
N GLY A 36 -9.55 15.83 -20.49
CA GLY A 36 -10.43 16.99 -20.79
C GLY A 36 -11.95 16.82 -21.01
N VAL A 37 -12.57 15.67 -20.77
CA VAL A 37 -14.02 15.48 -20.99
C VAL A 37 -14.76 15.36 -19.66
N GLN A 38 -15.55 16.38 -19.36
CA GLN A 38 -16.35 16.54 -18.15
C GLN A 38 -17.64 15.70 -18.26
N THR A 39 -17.54 14.37 -18.19
CA THR A 39 -18.71 13.49 -18.06
C THR A 39 -18.95 13.11 -16.60
N THR A 40 -20.20 13.18 -16.19
CA THR A 40 -20.70 13.05 -14.81
C THR A 40 -20.59 11.64 -14.21
N VAL A 41 -20.09 10.66 -14.96
CA VAL A 41 -19.86 9.28 -14.51
C VAL A 41 -18.61 8.73 -15.21
N LYS A 42 -17.48 8.68 -14.49
CA LYS A 42 -16.20 7.94 -14.72
C LYS A 42 -15.01 8.81 -14.34
N ARG A 43 -14.82 9.02 -13.04
CA ARG A 43 -13.53 9.43 -12.49
C ARG A 43 -12.79 8.15 -12.10
N GLY A 44 -11.47 8.10 -12.26
CA GLY A 44 -10.69 6.99 -11.71
C GLY A 44 -11.04 6.76 -10.24
N ALA A 45 -10.70 5.60 -9.69
CA ALA A 45 -11.03 5.24 -8.31
C ALA A 45 -9.80 5.48 -7.39
N PRO A 46 -9.46 6.73 -7.01
CA PRO A 46 -8.25 7.04 -6.27
C PRO A 46 -8.26 6.40 -4.89
N SER A 47 -9.41 6.34 -4.22
CA SER A 47 -9.57 5.64 -2.94
C SER A 47 -9.29 4.15 -3.08
N THR A 48 -9.84 3.51 -4.12
CA THR A 48 -9.57 2.10 -4.44
C THR A 48 -8.09 1.87 -4.79
N PHE A 49 -7.45 2.78 -5.51
CA PHE A 49 -6.02 2.71 -5.78
C PHE A 49 -5.19 2.77 -4.49
N CYS A 50 -5.48 3.73 -3.61
CA CYS A 50 -4.83 3.84 -2.29
C CYS A 50 -5.02 2.57 -1.45
N MET A 51 -6.24 2.03 -1.45
CA MET A 51 -6.62 0.81 -0.73
C MET A 51 -5.83 -0.41 -1.24
N LEU A 52 -5.77 -0.61 -2.55
CA LEU A 52 -5.01 -1.71 -3.15
C LEU A 52 -3.51 -1.60 -2.84
N LEU A 53 -2.95 -0.38 -2.85
CA LEU A 53 -1.57 -0.16 -2.41
C LEU A 53 -1.37 -0.54 -0.93
N GLN A 54 -2.23 -0.06 -0.05
CA GLN A 54 -2.17 -0.37 1.39
C GLN A 54 -2.22 -1.89 1.62
N MET A 55 -3.18 -2.57 0.99
CA MET A 55 -3.35 -4.03 1.10
C MET A 55 -2.16 -4.81 0.54
N SER A 56 -1.58 -4.36 -0.58
CA SER A 56 -0.39 -4.99 -1.17
C SER A 56 0.78 -4.94 -0.18
N PHE A 57 1.05 -3.79 0.44
CA PHE A 57 2.09 -3.67 1.46
C PHE A 57 1.79 -4.49 2.71
N GLU A 58 0.55 -4.51 3.19
CA GLU A 58 0.15 -5.34 4.34
C GLU A 58 0.44 -6.83 4.09
N LYS A 59 0.07 -7.33 2.92
CA LYS A 59 0.31 -8.72 2.52
C LYS A 59 1.80 -9.02 2.34
N LEU A 60 2.61 -8.08 1.85
CA LEU A 60 4.07 -8.23 1.80
C LEU A 60 4.69 -8.38 3.18
N VAL A 61 4.20 -7.63 4.16
CA VAL A 61 4.62 -7.78 5.56
C VAL A 61 4.22 -9.15 6.11
N LYS A 62 2.99 -9.59 5.85
CA LYS A 62 2.52 -10.93 6.25
C LYS A 62 3.40 -12.02 5.62
N ALA A 63 3.75 -11.89 4.35
CA ALA A 63 4.65 -12.83 3.67
C ALA A 63 6.05 -12.88 4.31
N VAL A 64 6.64 -11.72 4.63
CA VAL A 64 7.95 -11.62 5.31
C VAL A 64 7.91 -12.31 6.67
N ARG A 65 6.88 -12.05 7.45
CA ARG A 65 6.70 -12.63 8.78
C ARG A 65 6.54 -14.14 8.71
N SER A 66 5.68 -14.62 7.81
CA SER A 66 5.54 -16.05 7.53
C SER A 66 6.88 -16.69 7.16
N ARG A 67 7.68 -16.03 6.30
CA ARG A 67 9.04 -16.51 5.93
C ARG A 67 9.97 -16.63 7.14
N GLN A 68 9.83 -15.74 8.11
CA GLN A 68 10.58 -15.76 9.37
C GLN A 68 10.03 -16.77 10.39
N GLY A 69 9.04 -17.59 10.03
CA GLY A 69 8.36 -18.53 10.94
C GLY A 69 7.46 -17.83 11.96
N LEU A 70 7.19 -16.53 11.78
CA LEU A 70 6.29 -15.78 12.63
C LEU A 70 4.87 -15.97 12.10
N GLY A 71 3.93 -16.30 13.00
CA GLY A 71 2.51 -16.43 12.66
C GLY A 71 1.92 -15.15 12.06
N PRO A 72 0.76 -15.25 11.39
CA PRO A 72 0.09 -14.12 10.77
C PRO A 72 -0.31 -13.08 11.84
N VAL A 73 -0.05 -11.80 11.55
CA VAL A 73 -0.47 -10.69 12.40
C VAL A 73 -1.84 -10.19 11.95
N ARG A 74 -2.71 -9.92 12.92
CA ARG A 74 -4.06 -9.36 12.69
C ARG A 74 -4.08 -7.83 12.62
N GLU A 75 -3.04 -7.18 13.11
CA GLU A 75 -2.95 -5.71 13.15
C GLU A 75 -2.54 -5.13 11.79
N HIS A 76 -3.15 -4.01 11.43
CA HIS A 76 -2.87 -3.28 10.20
C HIS A 76 -1.62 -2.37 10.28
N LEU A 77 -1.12 -2.06 11.49
CA LEU A 77 -0.04 -1.10 11.78
C LEU A 77 1.40 -1.65 11.65
N VAL A 78 1.64 -2.61 10.78
CA VAL A 78 2.93 -3.35 10.71
C VAL A 78 3.80 -2.92 9.52
N VAL A 79 3.26 -2.15 8.58
CA VAL A 79 3.92 -1.71 7.34
C VAL A 79 5.00 -0.67 7.62
N SER A 80 4.72 0.37 8.39
CA SER A 80 5.74 1.38 8.69
C SER A 80 6.92 0.81 9.47
N THR A 81 6.68 -0.11 10.42
CA THR A 81 7.75 -0.82 11.13
C THR A 81 8.60 -1.66 10.19
N PHE A 82 7.97 -2.37 9.25
CA PHE A 82 8.67 -3.12 8.21
C PHE A 82 9.55 -2.22 7.34
N LEU A 83 9.01 -1.10 6.86
CA LEU A 83 9.77 -0.14 6.04
C LEU A 83 10.93 0.50 6.81
N LEU A 84 10.74 0.79 8.10
CA LEU A 84 11.82 1.29 8.97
C LEU A 84 12.95 0.27 9.12
N ASN A 85 12.62 -1.01 9.28
CA ASN A 85 13.64 -2.08 9.35
C ASN A 85 14.37 -2.23 8.01
N LEU A 86 13.65 -2.15 6.90
CA LEU A 86 14.23 -2.16 5.56
C LEU A 86 15.13 -0.94 5.32
N ALA A 87 14.75 0.23 5.81
CA ALA A 87 15.54 1.46 5.72
C ALA A 87 16.87 1.36 6.49
N ARG A 88 16.85 0.66 7.63
CA ARG A 88 18.05 0.40 8.46
C ARG A 88 19.00 -0.59 7.81
N ASP A 89 18.49 -1.57 7.08
CA ASP A 89 19.29 -2.53 6.30
C ASP A 89 19.68 -1.95 4.94
N ARG A 90 20.74 -1.14 4.92
CA ARG A 90 21.24 -0.48 3.71
C ARG A 90 21.56 -1.47 2.57
N ARG A 91 21.99 -2.70 2.90
CA ARG A 91 22.31 -3.72 1.90
C ARG A 91 21.04 -4.15 1.19
N ARG A 92 20.00 -4.54 1.93
CA ARG A 92 18.70 -4.91 1.35
C ARG A 92 18.03 -3.74 0.63
N LEU A 93 18.05 -2.54 1.21
CA LEU A 93 17.48 -1.36 0.59
C LEU A 93 18.12 -1.05 -0.77
N SER A 94 19.43 -1.23 -0.91
CA SER A 94 20.14 -0.95 -2.15
C SER A 94 19.66 -1.81 -3.34
N LEU A 95 19.12 -3.00 -3.08
CA LEU A 95 18.62 -3.92 -4.12
C LEU A 95 17.28 -3.48 -4.75
N ILE A 96 16.55 -2.61 -4.07
CA ILE A 96 15.20 -2.17 -4.45
C ILE A 96 15.06 -0.65 -4.49
N SER A 97 16.14 0.09 -4.24
CA SER A 97 16.13 1.54 -4.29
C SER A 97 15.85 2.00 -5.72
N ILE A 98 14.85 2.85 -5.89
CA ILE A 98 14.42 3.33 -7.22
C ILE A 98 14.86 4.75 -7.52
N GLY A 99 15.66 5.36 -6.63
CA GLY A 99 16.12 6.74 -6.76
C GLY A 99 16.97 7.21 -5.58
N PRO A 100 17.26 8.53 -5.53
CA PRO A 100 17.97 9.14 -4.41
C PRO A 100 17.16 9.09 -3.10
N SER A 101 17.82 9.40 -1.99
CA SER A 101 17.27 9.19 -0.63
C SER A 101 15.99 10.00 -0.36
N ASP A 102 15.88 11.20 -0.94
CA ASP A 102 14.69 12.06 -0.87
C ASP A 102 13.46 11.40 -1.53
N VAL A 103 13.66 10.72 -2.66
CA VAL A 103 12.61 9.95 -3.34
C VAL A 103 12.16 8.79 -2.47
N MET A 104 13.10 8.04 -1.89
CA MET A 104 12.80 6.93 -0.99
C MET A 104 12.07 7.38 0.27
N ASN A 105 12.51 8.48 0.90
CA ASN A 105 11.85 9.07 2.05
C ASN A 105 10.42 9.50 1.73
N SER A 106 10.20 10.11 0.56
CA SER A 106 8.85 10.51 0.12
C SER A 106 7.92 9.31 -0.04
N ILE A 107 8.42 8.19 -0.58
CA ILE A 107 7.66 6.94 -0.72
C ILE A 107 7.33 6.36 0.65
N PHE A 108 8.30 6.27 1.56
CA PHE A 108 8.07 5.74 2.91
C PHE A 108 7.09 6.59 3.70
N GLN A 109 7.18 7.92 3.58
CA GLN A 109 6.22 8.83 4.17
C GLN A 109 4.82 8.59 3.59
N PHE A 110 4.69 8.48 2.27
CA PHE A 110 3.39 8.21 1.64
C PHE A 110 2.78 6.87 2.06
N ILE A 111 3.57 5.79 2.14
CA ILE A 111 3.09 4.49 2.61
C ILE A 111 2.70 4.54 4.09
N ARG A 112 3.46 5.28 4.92
CA ARG A 112 3.08 5.51 6.31
C ARG A 112 1.78 6.31 6.41
N GLU A 113 1.59 7.34 5.59
CA GLU A 113 0.33 8.07 5.55
C GLU A 113 -0.83 7.18 5.10
N LEU A 114 -0.62 6.27 4.12
CA LEU A 114 -1.60 5.27 3.71
C LEU A 114 -1.96 4.29 4.83
N GLU A 115 -0.96 3.78 5.55
CA GLU A 115 -1.18 2.89 6.69
C GLU A 115 -1.96 3.60 7.80
N ASN A 116 -1.67 4.88 8.05
CA ASN A 116 -2.36 5.70 9.05
C ASN A 116 -3.66 6.33 8.53
N ALA A 117 -4.03 6.10 7.26
CA ALA A 117 -5.30 6.55 6.73
C ALA A 117 -6.41 5.65 7.30
N HIS A 118 -6.87 5.98 8.50
CA HIS A 118 -7.97 5.34 9.19
C HIS A 118 -9.27 6.17 9.07
N PRO A 119 -10.40 5.61 8.62
CA PRO A 119 -11.71 6.20 8.73
C PRO A 119 -12.26 5.86 10.11
N GLN A 120 -12.52 6.87 10.93
CA GLN A 120 -12.95 6.72 12.33
C GLN A 120 -14.39 6.22 12.52
N VAL A 121 -15.05 5.65 11.51
CA VAL A 121 -16.49 5.29 11.60
C VAL A 121 -16.81 3.86 11.14
N GLY A 122 -15.81 3.06 10.79
CA GLY A 122 -15.96 1.59 10.73
C GLY A 122 -15.48 0.96 12.03
N ASP A 123 -16.06 -0.18 12.44
CA ASP A 123 -15.42 -0.98 13.49
C ASP A 123 -13.99 -1.37 13.05
N ASP A 124 -13.13 -1.80 13.99
CA ASP A 124 -11.74 -2.19 13.71
C ASP A 124 -11.59 -3.36 12.71
N LYS A 125 -12.68 -3.87 12.13
CA LYS A 125 -12.72 -5.08 11.29
C LYS A 125 -12.90 -4.80 9.79
N HIS A 126 -13.12 -3.55 9.37
CA HIS A 126 -13.35 -3.23 7.95
C HIS A 126 -12.19 -2.42 7.32
N PRO A 127 -11.89 -2.63 6.03
CA PRO A 127 -10.80 -1.93 5.36
C PRO A 127 -11.00 -0.42 5.30
N GLN A 128 -9.92 0.28 5.59
CA GLN A 128 -9.93 1.65 6.10
C GLN A 128 -9.89 2.73 4.98
N LEU A 129 -10.33 2.40 3.77
CA LEU A 129 -10.46 3.36 2.67
C LEU A 129 -11.79 3.21 1.91
N GLU A 130 -12.71 2.42 2.47
CA GLU A 130 -13.96 2.02 1.83
C GLU A 130 -15.17 2.84 2.31
N TYR A 131 -15.06 3.50 3.47
CA TYR A 131 -16.19 4.13 4.15
C TYR A 131 -16.02 5.64 4.32
N PRO A 132 -17.12 6.41 4.27
CA PRO A 132 -17.15 7.78 4.78
C PRO A 132 -16.71 7.86 6.26
N TRP A 133 -16.23 9.01 6.69
CA TRP A 133 -15.95 9.28 8.11
C TRP A 133 -16.51 10.63 8.53
N VAL A 134 -16.64 10.87 9.84
CA VAL A 134 -16.97 12.19 10.38
C VAL A 134 -15.66 12.87 10.76
N ASP A 135 -15.40 14.05 10.19
CA ASP A 135 -14.29 14.88 10.63
C ASP A 135 -14.58 15.42 12.04
N ALA A 136 -13.75 15.02 13.01
CA ALA A 136 -13.92 15.38 14.41
C ALA A 136 -13.84 16.90 14.69
N SER A 137 -13.18 17.66 13.81
CA SER A 137 -13.01 19.11 13.97
C SER A 137 -14.18 19.92 13.40
N THR A 138 -14.84 19.42 12.36
CA THR A 138 -15.92 20.14 11.66
C THR A 138 -17.30 19.48 11.80
N GLY A 139 -17.35 18.21 12.22
CA GLY A 139 -18.57 17.41 12.27
C GLY A 139 -19.09 16.97 10.90
N ALA A 140 -18.38 17.26 9.80
CA ALA A 140 -18.82 16.96 8.45
C ALA A 140 -18.60 15.47 8.10
N VAL A 141 -19.50 14.90 7.30
CA VAL A 141 -19.30 13.56 6.70
C VAL A 141 -18.40 13.69 5.47
N CYS A 142 -17.18 13.18 5.61
CA CYS A 142 -16.15 13.12 4.58
C CYS A 142 -16.18 11.79 3.84
N CYS A 143 -15.71 11.74 2.59
CA CYS A 143 -15.55 10.53 1.80
C CYS A 143 -14.14 10.41 1.19
N PRO A 144 -13.54 9.21 1.14
CA PRO A 144 -12.13 9.03 0.80
C PRO A 144 -11.71 9.63 -0.54
N ALA A 145 -12.53 9.45 -1.58
CA ALA A 145 -12.20 9.94 -2.92
C ALA A 145 -12.20 11.49 -3.01
N ARG A 146 -12.96 12.18 -2.15
CA ARG A 146 -13.12 13.65 -2.20
C ARG A 146 -12.26 14.37 -1.17
N ASP A 147 -12.09 13.77 0.01
CA ASP A 147 -11.63 14.51 1.20
C ASP A 147 -10.29 13.98 1.74
N LEU A 148 -9.81 12.82 1.28
CA LEU A 148 -8.52 12.29 1.71
C LEU A 148 -7.38 12.92 0.90
N HIS A 149 -6.43 13.59 1.56
CA HIS A 149 -5.32 14.27 0.90
C HIS A 149 -4.47 13.33 0.02
N LEU A 150 -4.36 12.05 0.41
CA LEU A 150 -3.65 11.03 -0.37
C LEU A 150 -4.30 10.81 -1.75
N CYS A 151 -5.63 10.81 -1.83
CA CYS A 151 -6.38 10.69 -3.09
C CYS A 151 -6.14 11.88 -4.02
N HIS A 152 -6.00 13.09 -3.47
CA HIS A 152 -5.61 14.27 -4.25
C HIS A 152 -4.18 14.21 -4.75
N ARG A 153 -3.25 13.72 -3.93
CA ARG A 153 -1.84 13.59 -4.33
C ARG A 153 -1.66 12.65 -5.51
N ILE A 154 -2.33 11.49 -5.50
CA ILE A 154 -2.18 10.49 -6.57
C ILE A 154 -2.86 10.90 -7.89
N THR A 155 -3.85 11.80 -7.85
CA THR A 155 -4.52 12.34 -9.04
C THR A 155 -3.81 13.57 -9.60
N ASN A 156 -2.90 14.18 -8.83
CA ASN A 156 -2.09 15.29 -9.29
C ASN A 156 -0.98 14.82 -10.24
N ALA A 157 -1.12 15.10 -11.54
CA ALA A 157 -0.14 14.72 -12.56
C ALA A 157 1.29 15.26 -12.32
N ARG A 158 1.45 16.33 -11.51
CA ARG A 158 2.76 16.88 -11.13
C ARG A 158 3.38 16.11 -9.96
N ASP A 159 2.58 15.54 -9.07
CA ASP A 159 3.06 14.66 -8.01
C ASP A 159 3.22 13.23 -8.57
N LYS A 160 4.47 12.80 -8.72
CA LYS A 160 4.79 11.45 -9.22
C LYS A 160 4.78 10.39 -8.11
N ILE A 161 4.18 10.64 -6.95
CA ILE A 161 4.19 9.71 -5.82
C ILE A 161 3.53 8.37 -6.15
N ALA A 162 2.43 8.36 -6.91
CA ALA A 162 1.73 7.13 -7.31
C ALA A 162 2.62 6.21 -8.18
N PRO A 163 3.17 6.66 -9.33
CA PRO A 163 4.03 5.79 -10.14
C PRO A 163 5.35 5.43 -9.43
N LYS A 164 5.91 6.32 -8.59
CA LYS A 164 7.09 6.01 -7.77
C LYS A 164 6.80 4.89 -6.76
N THR A 165 5.67 4.96 -6.06
CA THR A 165 5.27 3.95 -5.07
C THR A 165 4.99 2.61 -5.74
N LEU A 166 4.33 2.60 -6.90
CA LEU A 166 4.15 1.37 -7.69
C LEU A 166 5.48 0.75 -8.07
N LYS A 167 6.42 1.55 -8.61
CA LYS A 167 7.74 1.05 -9.00
C LYS A 167 8.49 0.45 -7.81
N PHE A 168 8.38 1.08 -6.63
CA PHE A 168 8.98 0.55 -5.40
C PHE A 168 8.32 -0.76 -4.95
N ALA A 169 6.98 -0.84 -4.94
CA ALA A 169 6.26 -2.06 -4.60
C ALA A 169 6.59 -3.21 -5.57
N THR A 170 6.66 -2.93 -6.87
CA THR A 170 7.11 -3.90 -7.89
C THR A 170 8.50 -4.41 -7.59
N ALA A 171 9.47 -3.51 -7.34
CA ALA A 171 10.84 -3.92 -7.00
C ALA A 171 10.89 -4.79 -5.73
N LEU A 172 10.09 -4.46 -4.71
CA LEU A 172 10.02 -5.23 -3.48
C LEU A 172 9.46 -6.64 -3.69
N ILE A 173 8.43 -6.79 -4.53
CA ILE A 173 7.86 -8.08 -4.93
C ILE A 173 8.86 -8.90 -5.76
N GLU A 174 9.47 -8.29 -6.77
CA GLU A 174 10.40 -8.98 -7.68
C GLU A 174 11.67 -9.46 -6.96
N LYS A 175 12.11 -8.70 -5.96
CA LYS A 175 13.28 -9.04 -5.15
C LYS A 175 12.94 -9.77 -3.86
N PHE A 176 11.68 -10.16 -3.64
CA PHE A 176 11.22 -10.73 -2.38
C PHE A 176 12.09 -11.89 -1.91
N ASP A 177 12.36 -12.88 -2.78
CA ASP A 177 13.15 -14.06 -2.41
C ASP A 177 14.64 -13.76 -2.21
N VAL A 178 15.16 -12.71 -2.82
CA VAL A 178 16.54 -12.24 -2.59
C VAL A 178 16.64 -11.54 -1.24
N LEU A 179 15.62 -10.75 -0.88
CA LEU A 179 15.55 -10.01 0.38
C LEU A 179 15.26 -10.95 1.56
N TYR A 180 14.39 -11.93 1.34
CA TYR A 180 13.83 -12.86 2.32
C TYR A 180 13.87 -14.31 1.78
N PRO A 181 15.07 -14.91 1.72
CA PRO A 181 15.24 -16.25 1.16
C PRO A 181 14.43 -17.31 1.91
N PRO A 182 14.00 -18.38 1.21
CA PRO A 182 13.40 -19.54 1.87
C PRO A 182 14.39 -20.13 2.88
N SER A 183 13.90 -20.32 4.11
CA SER A 183 14.63 -20.98 5.20
C SER A 183 14.64 -22.48 5.03
#